data_AF-A0A482W5T5-F1
#
_entry.id   AF-A0A482W5T5-F1
#
_cell.length_a   1.000
_cell.length_b   1.000
_cell.length_c   1.000
_cell.angle_alpha   90.00
_cell.angle_beta   90.00
_cell.angle_gamma   90.00
#
_symmetry.space_group_name_H-M   'P 1'
#
loop_
_entity.id
_entity.type
_entity.pdbx_description
1 polymer ?
#
loop_
_entity_poly.entity_id
_entity_poly.type
_entity_poly.pdbx_seq_one_letter_code
_entity_poly.pdbx_strand_id
1 'polypeptide(L)' 'QRVRETGNLTPSYRDAGRPCTTRTPALEEAVLEEVDENPNVSTRNLAHNLHVNCSLIHRILSKKSIILIITPKLRH' A
#
# COMPACT_ATOMS: atom_id res chain seq x y z
N GLN A 1 -32.52 14.40 -34.36
CA GLN A 1 -32.47 13.50 -33.18
C GLN A 1 -31.54 12.34 -33.47
N ARG A 2 -30.49 12.19 -32.62
CA ARG A 2 -29.73 10.99 -32.21
C ARG A 2 -28.29 11.40 -31.93
N VAL A 3 -28.07 11.71 -30.64
CA VAL A 3 -26.79 12.01 -30.00
C VAL A 3 -25.87 10.80 -30.21
N ARG A 4 -24.65 11.02 -30.72
CA ARG A 4 -23.61 10.00 -30.71
C ARG A 4 -23.04 9.97 -29.29
N GLU A 5 -23.41 8.95 -28.52
CA GLU A 5 -22.78 8.68 -27.24
C GLU A 5 -21.28 8.46 -27.48
N THR A 6 -20.47 9.39 -26.99
CA THR A 6 -19.02 9.23 -26.87
C THR A 6 -18.80 8.09 -25.87
N GLY A 7 -18.69 6.87 -26.38
CA GLY A 7 -18.16 5.75 -25.62
C GLY A 7 -16.75 6.11 -25.19
N ASN A 8 -16.59 6.53 -23.94
CA ASN A 8 -15.30 6.67 -23.31
C ASN A 8 -14.64 5.29 -23.32
N LEU A 9 -13.75 5.06 -24.29
CA LEU A 9 -12.79 3.97 -24.25
C LEU A 9 -11.79 4.31 -23.14
N THR A 10 -12.18 4.07 -21.88
CA THR A 10 -11.23 4.07 -20.77
C THR A 10 -10.14 3.05 -21.09
N PRO A 11 -8.85 3.42 -20.97
CA PRO A 11 -7.77 2.56 -21.39
C PRO A 11 -7.85 1.21 -20.67
N SER A 12 -7.85 0.13 -21.45
CA SER A 12 -7.65 -1.23 -20.98
C SER A 12 -6.32 -1.26 -20.23
N TYR A 13 -6.37 -1.15 -18.90
CA TYR A 13 -5.24 -1.41 -18.03
C TYR A 13 -4.87 -2.87 -18.24
N ARG A 14 -3.95 -3.11 -19.17
CA ARG A 14 -3.33 -4.41 -19.34
C ARG A 14 -2.56 -4.63 -18.04
N ASP A 15 -3.12 -5.47 -17.16
CA ASP A 15 -2.41 -6.15 -16.09
C ASP A 15 -1.36 -7.10 -16.69
N ALA A 16 -0.39 -6.52 -17.41
CA ALA A 16 0.78 -7.19 -17.95
C ALA A 16 1.98 -6.78 -17.08
N GLY A 17 1.91 -7.18 -15.81
CA GLY A 17 2.99 -7.04 -14.85
C GLY A 17 2.93 -8.23 -13.88
N ARG A 18 4.09 -8.57 -13.29
CA ARG A 18 4.25 -9.56 -12.21
C ARG A 18 3.02 -9.53 -11.30
N PRO A 19 2.42 -10.69 -10.94
CA PRO A 19 1.25 -10.73 -10.06
C PRO A 19 1.47 -9.74 -8.92
N CYS A 20 0.63 -8.71 -8.85
CA CYS A 20 0.64 -7.78 -7.74
C CYS A 20 0.33 -8.64 -6.52
N THR A 21 1.33 -9.11 -5.79
CA THR A 21 1.12 -9.72 -4.48
C THR A 21 0.48 -8.63 -3.64
N THR A 22 -0.77 -8.89 -3.35
CA THR A 22 -1.87 -7.97 -3.58
C THR A 22 -1.94 -6.97 -2.46
N ARG A 23 -1.84 -5.68 -2.79
CA ARG A 23 -2.23 -4.63 -1.86
C ARG A 23 -3.74 -4.75 -1.66
N THR A 24 -4.15 -5.50 -0.65
CA THR A 24 -5.57 -5.68 -0.28
C THR A 24 -5.92 -4.72 0.85
N PRO A 25 -7.19 -4.30 0.97
CA PRO A 25 -7.66 -3.57 2.13
C PRO A 25 -7.35 -4.31 3.44
N ALA A 26 -7.54 -5.63 3.48
CA ALA A 26 -7.22 -6.46 4.66
C ALA A 26 -5.75 -6.37 5.07
N LEU A 27 -4.81 -6.38 4.11
CA LEU A 27 -3.39 -6.20 4.42
C LEU A 27 -3.11 -4.78 4.91
N GLU A 28 -3.75 -3.76 4.33
CA GLU A 28 -3.56 -2.38 4.78
C GLU A 28 -4.03 -2.17 6.21
N GLU A 29 -5.16 -2.76 6.59
CA GLU A 29 -5.66 -2.69 7.96
C GLU A 29 -4.77 -3.46 8.93
N ALA A 30 -4.34 -4.68 8.61
CA ALA A 30 -3.41 -5.44 9.46
C ALA A 30 -2.07 -4.71 9.67
N VAL A 31 -1.57 -4.00 8.64
CA VAL A 31 -0.39 -3.14 8.74
C VAL A 31 -0.63 -1.94 9.67
N LEU A 32 -1.84 -1.38 9.65
CA LEU A 32 -2.19 -0.26 10.52
C LEU A 32 -2.38 -0.68 11.97
N GLU A 33 -3.10 -1.77 12.20
CA GLU A 33 -3.37 -2.32 13.54
C GLU A 33 -2.05 -2.59 14.28
N GLU A 34 -1.11 -3.27 13.63
CA GLU A 34 0.22 -3.53 14.22
C GLU A 34 1.04 -2.26 14.51
N VAL A 35 0.88 -1.22 13.68
CA VAL A 35 1.56 0.07 13.91
C VAL A 35 0.88 0.88 15.02
N ASP A 36 -0.45 0.75 15.17
CA ASP A 36 -1.20 1.39 16.24
C ASP A 36 -0.92 0.73 17.60
N GLU A 37 -0.92 -0.61 17.64
CA GLU A 37 -0.58 -1.41 18.82
C GLU A 37 0.90 -1.24 19.22
N ASN A 38 1.80 -1.17 18.24
CA ASN A 38 3.22 -1.03 18.47
C ASN A 38 3.87 -0.01 17.52
N PRO A 39 3.84 1.29 17.85
CA PRO A 39 4.38 2.35 16.98
C PRO A 39 5.90 2.28 16.79
N ASN A 40 6.61 1.49 17.61
CA ASN A 40 8.06 1.28 17.50
C ASN A 40 8.42 0.04 16.65
N VAL A 41 7.43 -0.67 16.09
CA VAL A 41 7.68 -1.83 15.24
C VAL A 41 8.47 -1.43 14.01
N SER A 42 9.54 -2.17 13.71
CA SER A 42 10.29 -1.93 12.48
C SER A 42 9.52 -2.45 11.27
N THR A 43 9.63 -1.76 10.13
CA THR A 43 9.06 -2.21 8.85
C THR A 43 9.49 -3.64 8.48
N ARG A 44 10.71 -4.03 8.87
CA ARG A 44 11.24 -5.38 8.61
C ARG A 44 10.54 -6.44 9.44
N ASN A 45 10.30 -6.18 10.73
CA ASN A 45 9.55 -7.08 11.59
C ASN A 45 8.09 -7.19 11.12
N LEU A 46 7.48 -6.07 10.72
CA LEU A 46 6.12 -6.05 10.20
C LEU A 46 5.98 -6.88 8.92
N ALA A 47 6.93 -6.75 8.01
CA ALA A 47 7.01 -7.56 6.80
C ALA A 47 7.15 -9.06 7.10
N HIS A 48 7.98 -9.42 8.09
CA HIS A 48 8.15 -10.81 8.52
C HIS A 48 6.86 -11.38 9.14
N ASN A 49 6.23 -10.64 10.06
CA ASN A 49 5.01 -11.08 10.74
C ASN A 49 3.86 -11.29 9.74
N LEU A 50 3.68 -10.33 8.83
CA LEU A 50 2.61 -10.36 7.83
C LEU A 50 2.95 -11.18 6.59
N HIS A 51 4.15 -11.80 6.53
CA HIS A 51 4.62 -12.59 5.39
C HIS A 51 4.55 -11.84 4.05
N VAL A 52 4.87 -10.54 4.08
CA VAL A 52 4.87 -9.66 2.90
C VAL A 52 6.22 -9.00 2.71
N ASN A 53 6.41 -8.39 1.54
CA ASN A 53 7.64 -7.67 1.24
C ASN A 53 7.69 -6.32 1.99
N CYS A 54 8.84 -5.99 2.58
CA CYS A 54 9.12 -4.66 3.16
C CYS A 54 8.74 -3.52 2.21
N SER A 55 9.02 -3.64 0.90
CA SER A 55 8.67 -2.59 -0.07
C SER A 55 7.17 -2.34 -0.18
N LEU A 56 6.34 -3.37 0.05
CA LEU A 56 4.88 -3.24 0.07
C LEU A 56 4.43 -2.50 1.34
N ILE A 57 4.98 -2.88 2.48
CA ILE A 57 4.75 -2.20 3.78
C ILE A 57 5.11 -0.71 3.69
N HIS A 58 6.30 -0.39 3.16
CA HIS A 58 6.72 0.99 2.92
C HIS A 58 5.72 1.75 2.05
N ARG A 59 5.24 1.15 0.96
CA ARG A 59 4.28 1.79 0.05
C ARG A 59 2.91 2.05 0.71
N ILE A 60 2.46 1.16 1.60
CA ILE A 60 1.22 1.33 2.37
C ILE A 60 1.37 2.53 3.33
N LEU A 61 2.47 2.55 4.10
CA LEU A 61 2.74 3.60 5.09
C LEU A 61 3.03 4.96 4.45
N SER A 62 3.70 5.00 3.29
CA SER A 62 3.90 6.25 2.51
C SER A 62 2.57 6.86 2.11
N LYS A 63 1.62 6.05 1.62
CA LYS A 63 0.35 6.58 1.12
C LYS A 63 -0.55 7.11 2.23
N LYS A 64 -0.45 6.54 3.44
CA LYS A 64 -1.19 7.01 4.62
C LYS A 64 -0.42 8.10 5.42
N SER A 65 0.73 8.58 4.93
CA SER A 65 1.60 9.57 5.60
C SER A 65 2.11 9.17 7.00
N ILE A 66 2.12 7.86 7.31
CA ILE A 66 2.47 7.31 8.64
C ILE A 66 3.98 7.12 8.82
N ILE A 67 4.76 7.24 7.73
CA ILE A 67 6.22 7.10 7.74
C ILE A 67 6.90 7.98 8.81
N LEU A 68 6.34 9.16 9.10
CA LEU A 68 6.86 10.09 10.10
C LEU A 68 6.74 9.60 11.55
N ILE A 69 5.86 8.63 11.83
CA ILE A 69 5.59 8.11 13.18
C ILE A 69 6.52 6.94 13.51
N ILE A 70 6.70 6.02 12.56
CA ILE A 70 7.46 4.77 12.74
C ILE A 70 8.97 4.90 12.43
N THR A 71 9.40 5.96 11.74
CA THR A 71 10.82 6.22 11.47
C THR A 71 11.29 7.51 12.13
N PRO A 72 11.71 7.49 13.42
CA PRO A 72 12.32 8.66 14.04
C PRO A 72 13.72 8.99 13.49
N LYS A 73 14.26 8.22 12.53
CA LYS A 73 15.69 8.23 12.14
C LYS A 73 16.01 8.87 10.78
N LEU A 74 15.06 9.49 10.08
CA LEU A 74 15.32 10.16 8.78
C LEU A 74 15.18 11.69 8.84
N ARG A 75 15.34 12.29 10.02
CA ARG A 75 15.38 13.74 10.21
C ARG A 75 16.77 14.14 10.72
N HIS A 76 17.75 14.14 9.81
CA HIS A 76 19.05 14.80 9.98
C HIS A 76 19.39 15.51 8.67
#